data_AF-A0A2S4XXR4-F1
#
_entry.id   AF-A0A2S4XXR4-F1
#
_cell.length_a   1.000
_cell.length_b   1.000
_cell.length_c   1.000
_cell.angle_alpha   90.00
_cell.angle_beta   90.00
_cell.angle_gamma   90.00
#
_symmetry.space_group_name_H-M   'P 1'
#
loop_
_entity.id
_entity.type
_entity.pdbx_description
1 polymer ?
#
loop_
_entity_poly.entity_id
_entity_poly.type
_entity_poly.pdbx_seq_one_letter_code
_entity_poly.pdbx_strand_id
1 'polypeptide(L)'
;MAAEKNVPPYRRIVAEIRRRIEDGELAPGDRVPSTRRIAEEWQVALATATKALTALRQLGLVEARPRVGTVVAPAREAAGPARAPRAAAASDHDLTRARIVRAAVEIADAEGLAALSMRGVAARLGTAAMSPYRYVAGKEELVLLMADSVHGEIAYPAEPPGCRRARLEAGARALWALHRAHPWLAQLAPLTRPLALPNLMAYSEWMLTGLDGLGLDGTAMLNINVLLYSHVQGLAVHLEREAQAESLTGLSQEEWLAGQEAAFAALAASGRYPMFGRLRESFGPDGYDLDLDGLFESGLQALLDGLVAPHLA
;
A
#
# COMPACT_ATOMS: atom_id res chain seq x y z
N MET A 1 23.27 18.65 -17.47
CA MET A 1 23.64 17.32 -18.02
C MET A 1 24.05 16.36 -16.90
N ALA A 2 23.12 15.92 -16.04
CA ALA A 2 23.46 15.01 -14.93
C ALA A 2 22.26 14.16 -14.45
N ALA A 3 21.51 13.53 -15.37
CA ALA A 3 20.39 12.64 -15.03
C ALA A 3 20.49 11.24 -15.66
N GLU A 4 21.61 10.90 -16.30
CA GLU A 4 21.74 9.63 -17.05
C GLU A 4 22.41 8.49 -16.26
N LYS A 5 22.80 8.72 -15.00
CA LYS A 5 23.54 7.74 -14.19
C LYS A 5 22.74 7.24 -12.99
N ASN A 6 21.63 6.53 -13.22
CA ASN A 6 21.29 5.36 -12.39
C ASN A 6 20.15 4.47 -12.95
N VAL A 7 20.11 4.19 -14.25
CA VAL A 7 19.16 3.19 -14.77
C VAL A 7 19.63 1.80 -14.31
N PRO A 8 18.82 1.04 -13.53
CA PRO A 8 19.19 -0.29 -13.08
C PRO A 8 19.65 -1.17 -14.26
N PRO A 9 20.75 -1.95 -14.14
CA PRO A 9 21.37 -2.63 -15.28
C PRO A 9 20.40 -3.52 -16.09
N TYR A 10 19.44 -4.19 -15.44
CA TYR A 10 18.44 -5.00 -16.13
C TYR A 10 17.51 -4.18 -17.05
N ARG A 11 17.19 -2.92 -16.71
CA ARG A 11 16.32 -2.06 -17.54
C ARG A 11 17.01 -1.63 -18.83
N ARG A 12 18.33 -1.44 -18.80
CA ARG A 12 19.14 -1.16 -20.01
C ARG A 12 19.14 -2.35 -20.96
N ILE A 13 19.26 -3.56 -20.42
CA ILE A 13 19.22 -4.82 -21.18
C ILE A 13 17.83 -5.01 -21.84
N VAL A 14 16.76 -4.77 -21.08
CA VAL A 14 15.38 -4.86 -21.59
C VAL A 14 15.13 -3.85 -22.71
N ALA A 15 15.55 -2.60 -22.54
CA ALA A 15 15.39 -1.55 -23.54
C ALA A 15 16.14 -1.88 -24.84
N GLU A 16 17.36 -2.40 -24.74
CA GLU A 16 18.15 -2.76 -25.91
C GLU A 16 17.55 -3.95 -26.68
N ILE A 17 17.18 -5.04 -25.99
CA ILE A 17 16.59 -6.20 -26.66
C ILE A 17 15.23 -5.83 -27.28
N ARG A 18 14.46 -4.95 -26.63
CA ARG A 18 13.22 -4.40 -27.19
C ARG A 18 13.47 -3.62 -28.47
N ARG A 19 14.45 -2.70 -28.47
CA ARG A 19 14.83 -1.92 -29.66
C ARG A 19 15.18 -2.85 -30.83
N ARG A 20 15.96 -3.90 -30.58
CA ARG A 20 16.34 -4.89 -31.62
C ARG A 20 15.15 -5.65 -32.19
N ILE A 21 14.11 -5.91 -31.40
CA ILE A 21 12.86 -6.51 -31.89
C ILE A 21 12.06 -5.49 -32.71
N GLU A 22 11.94 -4.25 -32.23
CA GLU A 22 11.19 -3.17 -32.88
C GLU A 22 11.82 -2.74 -34.22
N ASP A 23 13.14 -2.71 -34.29
CA ASP A 23 13.91 -2.39 -35.50
C ASP A 23 14.01 -3.59 -36.47
N GLY A 24 13.46 -4.75 -36.10
CA GLY A 24 13.43 -5.96 -36.94
C GLY A 24 14.75 -6.74 -36.99
N GLU A 25 15.74 -6.40 -36.15
CA GLU A 25 16.99 -7.18 -36.00
C GLU A 25 16.75 -8.57 -35.37
N LEU A 26 15.65 -8.72 -34.61
CA LEU A 26 15.19 -9.98 -34.04
C LEU A 26 13.72 -10.21 -34.45
N ALA A 27 13.50 -11.13 -35.37
CA ALA A 27 12.18 -11.44 -35.90
C ALA A 27 11.40 -12.40 -34.99
N PRO A 28 10.06 -12.42 -35.07
CA PRO A 28 9.22 -13.48 -34.50
C PRO A 28 9.79 -14.89 -34.66
N GLY A 29 10.00 -15.59 -33.53
CA GLY A 29 10.57 -16.93 -33.51
C GLY A 29 12.09 -16.99 -33.43
N ASP A 30 12.81 -15.88 -33.63
CA ASP A 30 14.26 -15.83 -33.45
C ASP A 30 14.64 -16.04 -31.98
N ARG A 31 15.78 -16.67 -31.77
CA ARG A 31 16.31 -16.90 -30.42
C ARG A 31 16.87 -15.60 -29.86
N VAL A 32 16.37 -15.19 -28.69
CA VAL A 32 17.02 -14.14 -27.92
C VAL A 32 18.22 -14.70 -27.15
N PRO A 33 19.23 -13.87 -26.81
CA PRO A 33 20.38 -14.32 -26.04
C PRO A 33 19.97 -15.05 -24.74
N SER A 34 20.65 -16.16 -24.44
CA SER A 34 20.40 -16.92 -23.21
C SER A 34 20.84 -16.13 -21.97
N THR A 35 20.34 -16.51 -20.79
CA THR A 35 20.70 -15.85 -19.52
C THR A 35 22.22 -15.71 -19.33
N ARG A 36 22.98 -16.76 -19.68
CA ARG A 36 24.45 -16.76 -19.58
C ARG A 36 25.09 -15.81 -20.57
N ARG A 37 24.62 -15.79 -21.81
CA ARG A 37 25.11 -14.87 -22.85
C ARG A 37 24.81 -13.41 -22.50
N ILE A 38 23.64 -13.13 -21.93
CA ILE A 38 23.28 -11.78 -21.44
C ILE A 38 24.19 -11.36 -20.29
N ALA A 39 24.50 -12.26 -19.37
CA ALA A 39 25.40 -11.96 -18.26
C ALA A 39 26.82 -11.62 -18.75
N GLU A 40 27.32 -12.37 -19.73
CA GLU A 40 28.64 -12.19 -20.34
C GLU A 40 28.72 -10.90 -21.19
N GLU A 41 27.73 -10.66 -22.07
CA GLU A 41 27.73 -9.54 -23.02
C GLU A 41 27.50 -8.17 -22.35
N TRP A 42 26.68 -8.12 -21.29
CA TRP A 42 26.43 -6.89 -20.53
C TRP A 42 27.23 -6.79 -19.23
N GLN A 43 28.12 -7.75 -18.94
CA GLN A 43 28.93 -7.82 -17.72
C GLN A 43 28.10 -7.66 -16.43
N VAL A 44 26.97 -8.37 -16.35
CA VAL A 44 26.06 -8.34 -15.20
C VAL A 44 25.97 -9.69 -14.51
N ALA A 45 25.56 -9.69 -13.24
CA ALA A 45 25.26 -10.94 -12.53
C ALA A 45 24.14 -11.74 -13.22
N LEU A 46 24.20 -13.08 -13.11
CA LEU A 46 23.24 -14.01 -13.71
C LEU A 46 21.80 -13.76 -13.26
N ALA A 47 21.61 -13.31 -12.02
CA ALA A 47 20.31 -12.91 -11.46
C ALA A 47 19.72 -11.67 -12.19
N THR A 48 20.57 -10.72 -12.58
CA THR A 48 20.18 -9.52 -13.34
C THR A 48 19.77 -9.88 -14.77
N ALA A 49 20.52 -10.79 -15.42
CA ALA A 49 20.16 -11.33 -16.73
C ALA A 49 18.83 -12.11 -16.70
N THR A 50 18.62 -12.91 -15.65
CA THR A 50 17.36 -13.64 -15.42
C THR A 50 16.19 -12.68 -15.22
N LYS A 51 16.41 -11.60 -14.47
CA LYS A 51 15.43 -10.53 -14.26
C LYS A 51 15.09 -9.81 -15.56
N ALA A 52 16.07 -9.55 -16.44
CA ALA A 52 15.84 -8.96 -17.75
C ALA A 52 14.99 -9.86 -18.67
N LEU A 53 15.32 -11.15 -18.80
CA LEU A 53 14.53 -12.09 -19.60
C LEU A 53 13.11 -12.29 -19.04
N THR A 54 12.96 -12.26 -17.71
CA THR A 54 11.65 -12.34 -17.07
C THR A 54 10.81 -11.10 -17.36
N ALA A 55 11.41 -9.92 -17.31
CA ALA A 55 10.74 -8.69 -17.71
C ALA A 55 10.33 -8.71 -19.19
N LEU A 56 11.19 -9.18 -20.11
CA LEU A 56 10.84 -9.33 -21.54
C LEU A 56 9.68 -10.31 -21.76
N ARG A 57 9.63 -11.41 -21.00
CA ARG A 57 8.50 -12.36 -21.03
C ARG A 57 7.21 -11.73 -20.51
N GLN A 58 7.28 -10.97 -19.43
CA GLN A 58 6.13 -10.24 -18.89
C GLN A 58 5.62 -9.17 -19.86
N LEU A 59 6.52 -8.56 -20.63
CA LEU A 59 6.18 -7.64 -21.71
C LEU A 59 5.62 -8.35 -22.96
N GLY A 60 5.59 -9.67 -22.99
CA GLY A 60 5.12 -10.46 -24.14
C GLY A 60 6.03 -10.35 -25.37
N LEU A 61 7.23 -9.79 -25.23
CA LEU A 61 8.19 -9.63 -26.32
C LEU A 61 8.93 -10.94 -26.64
N VAL A 62 9.02 -11.82 -25.65
CA VAL A 62 9.68 -13.13 -25.78
C VAL A 62 8.90 -14.21 -25.05
N GLU A 63 9.03 -15.45 -25.50
CA GLU A 63 8.41 -16.63 -24.87
C GLU A 63 9.44 -17.75 -24.69
N ALA A 64 9.25 -18.58 -23.67
CA ALA A 64 10.11 -19.75 -23.43
C ALA A 64 9.56 -20.96 -24.19
N ARG A 65 10.33 -21.52 -25.13
CA ARG A 65 9.98 -22.74 -25.86
C ARG A 65 10.79 -23.94 -25.36
N PRO A 66 10.15 -25.06 -24.98
CA PRO A 66 10.86 -26.28 -24.60
C PRO A 66 11.87 -26.71 -25.67
N ARG A 67 13.10 -27.03 -25.26
CA ARG A 67 14.24 -27.46 -26.11
C ARG A 67 14.82 -26.42 -27.09
N VAL A 68 14.24 -25.22 -27.20
CA VAL A 68 14.71 -24.16 -28.12
C VAL A 68 15.31 -22.97 -27.37
N GLY A 69 14.84 -22.70 -26.15
CA GLY A 69 15.26 -21.56 -25.33
C GLY A 69 14.22 -20.43 -25.35
N THR A 70 14.65 -19.20 -25.05
CA THR A 70 13.75 -18.04 -25.14
C THR A 70 13.79 -17.49 -26.57
N VAL A 71 12.62 -17.28 -27.18
CA VAL A 71 12.48 -16.77 -28.56
C VAL A 71 11.59 -15.53 -28.58
N VAL A 72 11.72 -14.69 -29.60
CA VAL A 72 10.82 -13.54 -29.80
C VAL A 72 9.41 -14.05 -30.05
N ALA A 73 8.44 -13.48 -29.32
CA ALA A 73 7.04 -13.86 -29.46
C ALA A 73 6.50 -13.44 -30.84
N PRO A 74 5.55 -14.18 -31.44
CA PRO A 74 4.95 -13.76 -32.70
C PRO A 74 4.27 -12.40 -32.58
N ALA A 75 4.65 -11.47 -33.47
CA ALA A 75 3.92 -10.23 -33.65
C ALA A 75 2.47 -10.60 -34.00
N ARG A 76 1.53 -10.20 -33.16
CA ARG A 76 0.11 -10.45 -33.42
C ARG A 76 -0.28 -9.56 -34.59
N GLU A 77 -0.21 -10.10 -35.81
CA GLU A 77 -0.60 -9.40 -37.04
C GLU A 77 -2.03 -8.86 -36.91
N ALA A 78 -2.15 -7.56 -37.15
CA ALA A 78 -3.40 -6.83 -37.23
C ALA A 78 -4.21 -7.35 -38.44
N ALA A 79 -5.27 -8.10 -38.17
CA ALA A 79 -6.26 -8.44 -39.19
C ALA A 79 -7.13 -7.20 -39.51
N GLY A 80 -7.20 -6.84 -40.81
CA GLY A 80 -8.03 -5.77 -41.37
C GLY A 80 -9.55 -6.08 -41.38
N PRO A 81 -10.40 -5.11 -41.80
CA PRO A 81 -11.63 -4.79 -41.08
C PRO A 81 -12.87 -5.53 -41.59
N ALA A 82 -13.58 -6.21 -40.68
CA ALA A 82 -15.00 -6.52 -40.84
C ALA A 82 -15.80 -5.64 -39.86
N ARG A 83 -16.71 -4.86 -40.43
CA ARG A 83 -17.53 -3.82 -39.82
C ARG A 83 -18.51 -4.40 -38.80
N ALA A 84 -18.28 -4.14 -37.52
CA ALA A 84 -19.25 -4.21 -36.42
C ALA A 84 -18.94 -3.08 -35.41
N PRO A 85 -19.94 -2.51 -34.72
CA PRO A 85 -19.87 -1.11 -34.28
C PRO A 85 -18.90 -0.89 -33.11
N ARG A 86 -18.23 0.24 -33.24
CA ARG A 86 -17.17 0.82 -32.41
C ARG A 86 -17.70 1.18 -31.01
N ALA A 87 -17.46 0.30 -30.03
CA ALA A 87 -17.62 0.61 -28.60
C ALA A 87 -16.29 0.59 -27.81
N ALA A 88 -15.19 0.06 -28.36
CA ALA A 88 -13.94 -0.14 -27.63
C ALA A 88 -12.84 0.93 -27.86
N ALA A 89 -13.09 1.95 -28.69
CA ALA A 89 -12.12 3.01 -28.99
C ALA A 89 -12.37 4.34 -28.25
N ALA A 90 -13.31 4.35 -27.30
CA ALA A 90 -13.70 5.56 -26.56
C ALA A 90 -13.01 5.72 -25.18
N SER A 91 -12.23 4.76 -24.69
CA SER A 91 -11.72 4.78 -23.30
C SER A 91 -10.22 5.00 -23.10
N ASP A 92 -9.36 4.87 -24.12
CA ASP A 92 -7.91 5.04 -23.92
C ASP A 92 -7.47 6.53 -23.88
N HIS A 93 -8.29 7.45 -24.40
CA HIS A 93 -8.03 8.90 -24.39
C HIS A 93 -8.38 9.60 -23.06
N ASP A 94 -9.14 8.93 -22.20
CA ASP A 94 -9.61 9.48 -20.91
C ASP A 94 -8.88 8.82 -19.72
N LEU A 95 -7.92 7.92 -19.98
CA LEU A 95 -7.12 7.29 -18.95
C LEU A 95 -6.10 8.30 -18.39
N THR A 96 -6.18 8.57 -17.09
CA THR A 96 -5.25 9.42 -16.37
C THR A 96 -4.66 8.67 -15.18
N ARG A 97 -3.49 9.12 -14.70
CA ARG A 97 -2.89 8.58 -13.46
C ARG A 97 -3.89 8.65 -12.30
N ALA A 98 -4.61 9.76 -12.16
CA ALA A 98 -5.62 9.94 -11.11
C ALA A 98 -6.75 8.91 -11.19
N ARG A 99 -7.24 8.58 -12.40
CA ARG A 99 -8.25 7.54 -12.58
C ARG A 99 -7.74 6.14 -12.26
N ILE A 100 -6.49 5.84 -12.62
CA ILE A 100 -5.84 4.56 -12.29
C ILE A 100 -5.73 4.41 -10.78
N VAL A 101 -5.23 5.44 -10.09
CA VAL A 101 -5.10 5.44 -8.63
C VAL A 101 -6.45 5.27 -7.97
N ARG A 102 -7.47 6.02 -8.38
CA ARG A 102 -8.84 5.90 -7.83
C ARG A 102 -9.41 4.50 -7.99
N ALA A 103 -9.33 3.92 -9.19
CA ALA A 103 -9.82 2.55 -9.42
C ALA A 103 -9.05 1.51 -8.60
N ALA A 104 -7.77 1.75 -8.33
CA ALA A 104 -6.97 0.87 -7.48
C ALA A 104 -7.33 1.01 -5.99
N VAL A 105 -7.61 2.23 -5.51
CA VAL A 105 -8.16 2.48 -4.16
C VAL A 105 -9.50 1.78 -4.00
N GLU A 106 -10.43 1.94 -4.95
CA GLU A 106 -11.74 1.27 -4.91
C GLU A 106 -11.63 -0.26 -4.83
N ILE A 107 -10.64 -0.87 -5.52
CA ILE A 107 -10.39 -2.32 -5.42
C ILE A 107 -9.86 -2.67 -4.03
N ALA A 108 -8.91 -1.89 -3.51
CA ALA A 108 -8.31 -2.16 -2.21
C ALA A 108 -9.29 -1.94 -1.05
N ASP A 109 -10.21 -0.99 -1.16
CA ASP A 109 -11.26 -0.75 -0.18
C ASP A 109 -12.30 -1.89 -0.16
N ALA A 110 -12.61 -2.46 -1.34
CA ALA A 110 -13.63 -3.49 -1.46
C ALA A 110 -13.09 -4.92 -1.22
N GLU A 111 -11.87 -5.21 -1.65
CA GLU A 111 -11.32 -6.57 -1.71
C GLU A 111 -9.98 -6.71 -0.97
N GLY A 112 -9.50 -5.64 -0.34
CA GLY A 112 -8.21 -5.59 0.33
C GLY A 112 -7.02 -5.45 -0.64
N LEU A 113 -5.87 -5.08 -0.09
CA LEU A 113 -4.65 -4.84 -0.87
C LEU A 113 -4.10 -6.10 -1.56
N ALA A 114 -4.38 -7.27 -1.00
CA ALA A 114 -3.93 -8.55 -1.54
C ALA A 114 -4.55 -8.85 -2.92
N ALA A 115 -5.81 -8.45 -3.12
CA ALA A 115 -6.53 -8.61 -4.39
C ALA A 115 -6.04 -7.67 -5.50
N LEU A 116 -5.37 -6.57 -5.13
CA LEU A 116 -4.90 -5.57 -6.09
C LEU A 116 -3.92 -6.18 -7.12
N SER A 117 -4.27 -6.08 -8.40
CA SER A 117 -3.40 -6.48 -9.51
C SER A 117 -3.51 -5.49 -10.67
N MET A 118 -2.42 -5.33 -11.44
CA MET A 118 -2.40 -4.44 -12.61
C MET A 118 -3.46 -4.83 -13.66
N ARG A 119 -3.71 -6.13 -13.80
CA ARG A 119 -4.77 -6.66 -14.67
C ARG A 119 -6.16 -6.36 -14.13
N GLY A 120 -6.37 -6.49 -12.83
CA GLY A 120 -7.64 -6.15 -12.18
C GLY A 120 -7.98 -4.67 -12.35
N VAL A 121 -6.99 -3.78 -12.16
CA VAL A 121 -7.15 -2.34 -12.38
C VAL A 121 -7.52 -2.03 -13.84
N ALA A 122 -6.83 -2.63 -14.81
CA ALA A 122 -7.17 -2.46 -16.23
C ALA A 122 -8.59 -2.94 -16.56
N ALA A 123 -8.98 -4.10 -16.02
CA ALA A 123 -10.31 -4.68 -16.20
C ALA A 123 -11.41 -3.79 -15.61
N ARG A 124 -11.21 -3.26 -14.40
CA ARG A 124 -12.15 -2.32 -13.75
C ARG A 124 -12.31 -1.03 -14.56
N LEU A 125 -11.24 -0.57 -15.21
CA LEU A 125 -11.26 0.62 -16.06
C LEU A 125 -11.77 0.34 -17.49
N GLY A 126 -12.06 -0.90 -17.86
CA GLY A 126 -12.45 -1.27 -19.23
C GLY A 126 -11.37 -0.98 -20.27
N THR A 127 -10.09 -1.09 -19.88
CA THR A 127 -8.93 -0.81 -20.73
C THR A 127 -8.09 -2.06 -20.98
N ALA A 128 -7.22 -2.01 -22.00
CA ALA A 128 -6.28 -3.09 -22.24
C ALA A 128 -5.31 -3.23 -21.05
N ALA A 129 -4.91 -4.47 -20.73
CA ALA A 129 -4.02 -4.77 -19.61
C ALA A 129 -2.70 -3.97 -19.60
N MET A 130 -2.24 -3.53 -20.78
CA MET A 130 -1.02 -2.74 -20.94
C MET A 130 -1.23 -1.23 -20.74
N SER A 131 -2.47 -0.72 -20.80
CA SER A 131 -2.76 0.71 -20.72
C SER A 131 -2.29 1.37 -19.40
N PRO A 132 -2.49 0.76 -18.20
CA PRO A 132 -2.04 1.37 -16.95
C PRO A 132 -0.52 1.55 -16.85
N TYR A 133 0.26 0.67 -17.48
CA TYR A 133 1.72 0.72 -17.42
C TYR A 133 2.33 1.95 -18.11
N ARG A 134 1.54 2.69 -18.91
CA ARG A 134 1.97 3.99 -19.47
C ARG A 134 2.04 5.10 -18.42
N TYR A 135 1.34 4.94 -17.28
CA TYR A 135 1.20 5.97 -16.25
C TYR A 135 1.87 5.61 -14.94
N VAL A 136 2.03 4.30 -14.67
CA VAL A 136 2.68 3.75 -13.48
C VAL A 136 3.59 2.58 -13.87
N ALA A 137 4.78 2.49 -13.30
CA ALA A 137 5.77 1.49 -13.65
C ALA A 137 5.41 0.08 -13.16
N GLY A 138 4.50 -0.05 -12.18
CA GLY A 138 4.09 -1.33 -11.62
C GLY A 138 3.20 -1.20 -10.38
N LYS A 139 2.91 -2.35 -9.75
CA LYS A 139 2.05 -2.42 -8.56
C LYS A 139 2.65 -1.63 -7.39
N GLU A 140 3.96 -1.69 -7.19
CA GLU A 140 4.62 -1.04 -6.07
C GLU A 140 4.53 0.50 -6.17
N GLU A 141 4.74 1.07 -7.35
CA GLU A 141 4.55 2.52 -7.57
C GLU A 141 3.07 2.90 -7.41
N LEU A 142 2.16 2.07 -7.95
CA LEU A 142 0.72 2.30 -7.82
C LEU A 142 0.30 2.33 -6.35
N VAL A 143 0.78 1.41 -5.52
CA VAL A 143 0.49 1.37 -4.09
C VAL A 143 0.96 2.62 -3.36
N LEU A 144 2.14 3.16 -3.71
CA LEU A 144 2.61 4.42 -3.13
C LEU A 144 1.75 5.62 -3.57
N LEU A 145 1.32 5.65 -4.83
CA LEU A 145 0.43 6.70 -5.33
C LEU A 145 -0.97 6.60 -4.71
N MET A 146 -1.48 5.39 -4.46
CA MET A 146 -2.71 5.17 -3.70
C MET A 146 -2.56 5.70 -2.28
N ALA A 147 -1.50 5.31 -1.59
CA ALA A 147 -1.25 5.76 -0.22
C ALA A 147 -1.16 7.29 -0.14
N ASP A 148 -0.41 7.94 -1.04
CA ASP A 148 -0.31 9.39 -1.08
C ASP A 148 -1.66 10.06 -1.41
N SER A 149 -2.40 9.53 -2.40
CA SER A 149 -3.72 10.06 -2.77
C SER A 149 -4.68 10.03 -1.59
N VAL A 150 -4.73 8.91 -0.86
CA VAL A 150 -5.63 8.72 0.29
C VAL A 150 -5.24 9.63 1.45
N HIS A 151 -3.94 9.81 1.75
CA HIS A 151 -3.53 10.84 2.73
C HIS A 151 -3.97 12.26 2.31
N GLY A 152 -4.12 12.52 1.01
CA GLY A 152 -4.64 13.79 0.48
C GLY A 152 -6.12 14.03 0.72
N GLU A 153 -6.87 13.00 1.15
CA GLU A 153 -8.29 13.10 1.50
C GLU A 153 -8.50 13.63 2.93
N ILE A 154 -7.44 13.72 3.73
CA ILE A 154 -7.51 14.31 5.07
C ILE A 154 -7.95 15.77 4.95
N ALA A 155 -9.16 16.05 5.44
CA ALA A 155 -9.70 17.40 5.52
C ALA A 155 -9.28 18.06 6.84
N TYR A 156 -8.44 19.08 6.75
CA TYR A 156 -8.09 19.93 7.89
C TYR A 156 -9.06 21.11 8.03
N PRO A 157 -9.39 21.53 9.26
CA PRO A 157 -10.12 22.78 9.48
C PRO A 157 -9.41 23.97 8.82
N ALA A 158 -10.14 24.76 8.04
CA ALA A 158 -9.60 25.94 7.35
C ALA A 158 -9.01 26.97 8.33
N GLU A 159 -9.65 27.11 9.50
CA GLU A 159 -9.12 27.79 10.66
C GLU A 159 -8.68 26.75 11.68
N PRO A 160 -7.37 26.55 11.88
CA PRO A 160 -6.89 25.61 12.88
C PRO A 160 -7.38 26.02 14.27
N PRO A 161 -7.72 25.06 15.15
CA PRO A 161 -8.06 25.38 16.53
C PRO A 161 -6.98 26.24 17.19
N GLY A 162 -7.38 27.31 17.88
CA GLY A 162 -6.43 28.16 18.62
C GLY A 162 -5.73 27.42 19.76
N CYS A 163 -6.32 26.32 20.24
CA CYS A 163 -5.69 25.41 21.19
C CYS A 163 -4.82 24.38 20.46
N ARG A 164 -3.51 24.36 20.78
CA ARG A 164 -2.54 23.39 20.25
C ARG A 164 -2.97 21.94 20.44
N ARG A 165 -3.47 21.61 21.63
CA ARG A 165 -3.99 20.26 21.93
C ARG A 165 -5.11 19.87 20.96
N ALA A 166 -6.09 20.75 20.78
CA ALA A 166 -7.21 20.50 19.88
C ALA A 166 -6.76 20.32 18.42
N ARG A 167 -5.69 21.00 17.99
CA ARG A 167 -5.07 20.79 16.67
C ARG A 167 -4.48 19.39 16.51
N LEU A 168 -3.74 18.90 17.51
CA LEU A 168 -3.15 17.55 17.51
C LEU A 168 -4.26 16.48 17.52
N GLU A 169 -5.29 16.68 18.33
CA GLU A 169 -6.44 15.79 18.37
C GLU A 169 -7.18 15.73 17.03
N ALA A 170 -7.41 16.88 16.39
CA ALA A 170 -8.04 16.93 15.07
C ALA A 170 -7.23 16.18 14.01
N GLY A 171 -5.90 16.32 14.02
CA GLY A 171 -5.02 15.58 13.12
C GLY A 171 -5.08 14.07 13.34
N ALA A 172 -4.98 13.63 14.59
CA ALA A 172 -5.04 12.22 14.96
C ALA A 172 -6.40 11.58 14.61
N ARG A 173 -7.51 12.27 14.89
CA ARG A 173 -8.87 11.83 14.55
C ARG A 173 -9.08 11.73 13.05
N ALA A 174 -8.54 12.67 12.28
CA ALA A 174 -8.64 12.64 10.83
C ALA A 174 -7.84 11.47 10.23
N LEU A 175 -6.65 11.18 10.77
CA LEU A 175 -5.88 9.99 10.39
C LEU A 175 -6.60 8.69 10.77
N TRP A 176 -7.24 8.64 11.95
CA TRP A 176 -8.05 7.49 12.38
C TRP A 176 -9.23 7.26 11.43
N ALA A 177 -9.99 8.31 11.11
CA ALA A 177 -11.09 8.24 10.16
C ALA A 177 -10.63 7.77 8.77
N LEU A 178 -9.45 8.23 8.32
CA LEU A 178 -8.86 7.79 7.07
C LEU A 178 -8.55 6.29 7.07
N HIS A 179 -7.94 5.79 8.15
CA HIS A 179 -7.65 4.36 8.28
C HIS A 179 -8.91 3.50 8.38
N ARG A 180 -9.99 4.03 8.97
CA ARG A 180 -11.29 3.36 8.95
C ARG A 180 -11.91 3.28 7.56
N ALA A 181 -11.77 4.33 6.77
CA ALA A 181 -12.23 4.35 5.39
C ALA A 181 -11.38 3.45 4.47
N HIS A 182 -10.07 3.36 4.75
CA HIS A 182 -9.10 2.61 3.94
C HIS A 182 -8.21 1.69 4.81
N PRO A 183 -8.74 0.56 5.33
CA PRO A 183 -8.03 -0.30 6.29
C PRO A 183 -6.67 -0.82 5.79
N TRP A 184 -6.54 -1.08 4.49
CA TRP A 184 -5.30 -1.51 3.86
C TRP A 184 -4.14 -0.53 4.02
N LEU A 185 -4.41 0.76 4.22
CA LEU A 185 -3.39 1.81 4.32
C LEU A 185 -2.46 1.59 5.52
N ALA A 186 -3.00 1.08 6.64
CA ALA A 186 -2.27 0.92 7.89
C ALA A 186 -1.06 -0.03 7.76
N GLN A 187 -1.09 -0.95 6.77
CA GLN A 187 -0.02 -1.91 6.53
C GLN A 187 1.16 -1.36 5.70
N LEU A 188 1.00 -0.18 5.09
CA LEU A 188 1.91 0.31 4.06
C LEU A 188 3.06 1.18 4.54
N ALA A 189 3.02 1.68 5.78
CA ALA A 189 4.01 2.64 6.27
C ALA A 189 4.92 1.99 7.33
N PRO A 190 6.09 1.44 6.97
CA PRO A 190 7.05 1.00 7.98
C PRO A 190 7.62 2.22 8.71
N LEU A 191 7.47 2.26 10.04
CA LEU A 191 8.01 3.35 10.87
C LEU A 191 9.50 3.62 10.62
N THR A 192 10.28 2.56 10.34
CA THR A 192 11.73 2.64 10.16
C THR A 192 12.16 2.95 8.73
N ARG A 193 11.21 3.06 7.79
CA ARG A 193 11.47 3.39 6.38
C ARG A 193 10.45 4.44 5.92
N PRO A 194 10.61 5.70 6.35
CA PRO A 194 9.65 6.74 6.05
C PRO A 194 9.47 6.91 4.55
N LEU A 195 8.20 6.94 4.14
CA LEU A 195 7.82 7.17 2.75
C LEU A 195 7.77 8.69 2.50
N ALA A 196 8.49 9.15 1.48
CA ALA A 196 8.48 10.55 1.06
C ALA A 196 7.24 10.84 0.20
N LEU A 197 6.07 10.87 0.82
CA LEU A 197 4.78 11.13 0.17
C LEU A 197 4.32 12.56 0.50
N PRO A 198 4.05 13.42 -0.50
CA PRO A 198 3.63 14.81 -0.28
C PRO A 198 2.47 15.00 0.69
N ASN A 199 1.39 14.21 0.58
CA ASN A 199 0.22 14.38 1.43
C ASN A 199 0.44 13.82 2.85
N LEU A 200 1.25 12.76 2.99
CA LEU A 200 1.71 12.31 4.31
C LEU A 200 2.60 13.37 4.99
N MET A 201 3.40 14.09 4.21
CA MET A 201 4.19 15.19 4.73
C MET A 201 3.30 16.37 5.17
N ALA A 202 2.20 16.64 4.46
CA ALA A 202 1.21 17.63 4.89
C ALA A 202 0.59 17.27 6.25
N TYR A 203 0.31 15.97 6.49
CA TYR A 203 -0.09 15.49 7.81
C TYR A 203 0.99 15.73 8.87
N SER A 204 2.24 15.39 8.56
CA SER A 204 3.36 15.59 9.49
C SER A 204 3.54 17.07 9.81
N GLU A 205 3.44 17.95 8.82
CA GLU A 205 3.51 19.40 8.99
C GLU A 205 2.39 19.92 9.89
N TRP A 206 1.15 19.41 9.72
CA TRP A 206 0.02 19.77 10.57
C TRP A 206 0.29 19.47 12.04
N MET A 207 0.81 18.27 12.31
CA MET A 207 1.13 17.80 13.66
C MET A 207 2.32 18.55 14.26
N LEU A 208 3.40 18.72 13.51
CA LEU A 208 4.60 19.45 13.96
C LEU A 208 4.28 20.92 14.27
N THR A 209 3.44 21.58 13.47
CA THR A 209 2.95 22.93 13.77
C THR A 209 2.18 22.98 15.10
N GLY A 210 1.45 21.92 15.45
CA GLY A 210 0.77 21.82 16.74
C GLY A 210 1.71 21.66 17.93
N LEU A 211 2.92 21.12 17.70
CA LEU A 211 3.97 20.98 18.71
C LEU A 211 4.87 22.21 18.82
N ASP A 212 4.83 23.11 17.84
CA ASP A 212 5.65 24.31 17.82
C ASP A 212 5.32 25.27 18.98
N GLY A 213 6.38 25.87 19.55
CA GLY A 213 6.28 26.77 20.68
C GLY A 213 6.00 26.13 22.04
N LEU A 214 6.19 24.80 22.18
CA LEU A 214 6.15 24.06 23.45
C LEU A 214 7.54 23.93 24.13
N GLY A 215 8.57 24.60 23.62
CA GLY A 215 9.94 24.49 24.15
C GLY A 215 10.61 23.13 23.87
N LEU A 216 10.05 22.33 22.97
CA LEU A 216 10.60 21.06 22.50
C LEU A 216 11.73 21.31 21.50
N ASP A 217 12.78 20.48 21.56
CA ASP A 217 13.77 20.44 20.48
C ASP A 217 13.24 19.68 19.25
N GLY A 218 13.92 19.81 18.11
CA GLY A 218 13.47 19.19 16.87
C GLY A 218 13.42 17.65 16.93
N THR A 219 14.27 17.02 17.74
CA THR A 219 14.26 15.56 17.93
C THR A 219 13.03 15.12 18.70
N ALA A 220 12.68 15.83 19.77
CA ALA A 220 11.50 15.60 20.57
C ALA A 220 10.22 15.81 19.74
N MET A 221 10.15 16.87 18.94
CA MET A 221 9.01 17.11 18.04
C MET A 221 8.80 15.96 17.04
N LEU A 222 9.88 15.49 16.40
CA LEU A 222 9.81 14.36 15.47
C LEU A 222 9.42 13.07 16.17
N ASN A 223 10.00 12.79 17.35
CA ASN A 223 9.66 11.59 18.14
C ASN A 223 8.19 11.59 18.54
N ILE A 224 7.65 12.72 19.00
CA ILE A 224 6.22 12.84 19.36
C ILE A 224 5.34 12.66 18.12
N ASN A 225 5.68 13.27 16.97
CA ASN A 225 4.94 13.06 15.73
C ASN A 225 4.90 11.58 15.32
N VAL A 226 6.05 10.90 15.38
CA VAL A 226 6.14 9.46 15.09
C VAL A 226 5.33 8.64 16.10
N LEU A 227 5.39 8.95 17.39
CA LEU A 227 4.61 8.25 18.42
C LEU A 227 3.11 8.39 18.20
N LEU A 228 2.63 9.61 17.91
CA LEU A 228 1.22 9.86 17.62
C LEU A 228 0.77 9.10 16.36
N TYR A 229 1.54 9.18 15.27
CA TYR A 229 1.27 8.40 14.06
C TYR A 229 1.23 6.90 14.35
N SER A 230 2.20 6.38 15.12
CA SER A 230 2.34 4.96 15.44
C SER A 230 1.21 4.44 16.32
N HIS A 231 0.67 5.27 17.21
CA HIS A 231 -0.51 4.93 18.01
C HIS A 231 -1.72 4.67 17.11
N VAL A 232 -2.02 5.63 16.22
CA VAL A 232 -3.15 5.49 15.28
C VAL A 232 -2.94 4.31 14.34
N GLN A 233 -1.76 4.22 13.73
CA GLN A 233 -1.44 3.14 12.81
C GLN A 233 -1.47 1.76 13.49
N GLY A 234 -0.94 1.65 14.71
CA GLY A 234 -0.87 0.40 15.46
C GLY A 234 -2.24 -0.20 15.73
N LEU A 235 -3.22 0.64 16.08
CA LEU A 235 -4.62 0.23 16.22
C LEU A 235 -5.25 -0.06 14.85
N ALA A 236 -5.02 0.80 13.87
CA ALA A 236 -5.61 0.68 12.54
C ALA A 236 -5.22 -0.60 11.79
N VAL A 237 -4.01 -1.13 12.03
CA VAL A 237 -3.57 -2.42 11.45
C VAL A 237 -4.54 -3.56 11.80
N HIS A 238 -5.26 -3.48 12.93
CA HIS A 238 -6.22 -4.49 13.32
C HIS A 238 -7.53 -4.45 12.53
N LEU A 239 -7.91 -3.32 11.93
CA LEU A 239 -9.13 -3.19 11.13
C LEU A 239 -9.10 -4.14 9.92
N GLU A 240 -8.02 -4.09 9.15
CA GLU A 240 -7.84 -4.94 7.97
C GLU A 240 -7.58 -6.40 8.36
N ARG A 241 -6.93 -6.66 9.50
CA ARG A 241 -6.75 -8.03 10.01
C ARG A 241 -8.07 -8.68 10.39
N GLU A 242 -8.97 -7.92 11.02
CA GLU A 242 -10.29 -8.40 11.38
C GLU A 242 -11.13 -8.68 10.13
N ALA A 243 -11.18 -7.73 9.19
CA ALA A 243 -11.87 -7.95 7.91
C ALA A 243 -11.36 -9.20 7.16
N GLN A 244 -10.04 -9.43 7.18
CA GLN A 244 -9.45 -10.64 6.61
C GLN A 244 -9.82 -11.91 7.40
N ALA A 245 -9.82 -11.84 8.72
CA ALA A 245 -10.20 -12.96 9.57
C ALA A 245 -11.65 -13.37 9.33
N GLU A 246 -12.57 -12.41 9.37
CA GLU A 246 -14.00 -12.61 9.10
C GLU A 246 -14.22 -13.17 7.68
N SER A 247 -13.53 -12.66 6.66
CA SER A 247 -13.63 -13.20 5.30
C SER A 247 -13.17 -14.65 5.18
N LEU A 248 -12.24 -15.10 6.02
CA LEU A 248 -11.69 -16.47 5.98
C LEU A 248 -12.48 -17.45 6.84
N THR A 249 -12.98 -17.00 8.00
CA THR A 249 -13.67 -17.85 8.99
C THR A 249 -15.19 -17.78 8.85
N GLY A 250 -15.73 -16.69 8.30
CA GLY A 250 -17.16 -16.37 8.29
C GLY A 250 -17.71 -15.98 9.67
N LEU A 251 -16.84 -15.69 10.65
CA LEU A 251 -17.20 -15.33 12.01
C LEU A 251 -16.80 -13.89 12.28
N SER A 252 -17.73 -13.12 12.84
CA SER A 252 -17.43 -11.80 13.40
C SER A 252 -16.54 -11.91 14.64
N GLN A 253 -15.91 -10.79 15.02
CA GLN A 253 -15.11 -10.66 16.25
C GLN A 253 -15.87 -11.16 17.48
N GLU A 254 -17.14 -10.75 17.63
CA GLU A 254 -17.99 -11.11 18.77
C GLU A 254 -18.26 -12.62 18.81
N GLU A 255 -18.63 -13.23 17.67
CA GLU A 255 -18.88 -14.66 17.56
C GLU A 255 -17.62 -15.48 17.83
N TRP A 256 -16.47 -15.01 17.33
CA TRP A 256 -15.19 -15.63 17.59
C TRP A 256 -14.84 -15.60 19.08
N LEU A 257 -15.01 -14.45 19.74
CA LEU A 257 -14.77 -14.28 21.18
C LEU A 257 -15.72 -15.14 22.03
N ALA A 258 -17.00 -15.20 21.68
CA ALA A 258 -17.98 -16.07 22.34
C ALA A 258 -17.56 -17.55 22.25
N GLY A 259 -17.04 -17.98 21.09
CA GLY A 259 -16.47 -19.31 20.92
C GLY A 259 -15.25 -19.62 21.80
N GLN A 260 -14.55 -18.60 22.31
CA GLN A 260 -13.38 -18.74 23.18
C GLN A 260 -13.69 -18.64 24.68
N GLU A 261 -14.95 -18.37 25.07
CA GLU A 261 -15.33 -18.14 26.47
C GLU A 261 -14.88 -19.29 27.38
N ALA A 262 -15.15 -20.54 26.99
CA ALA A 262 -14.76 -21.71 27.77
C ALA A 262 -13.25 -21.83 27.96
N ALA A 263 -12.46 -21.47 26.95
CA ALA A 263 -11.00 -21.50 27.03
C ALA A 263 -10.48 -20.42 28.00
N PHE A 264 -11.01 -19.21 27.92
CA PHE A 264 -10.68 -18.14 28.85
C PHE A 264 -11.13 -18.43 30.29
N ALA A 265 -12.30 -19.04 30.47
CA ALA A 265 -12.79 -19.48 31.77
C ALA A 265 -11.86 -20.54 32.40
N ALA A 266 -11.40 -21.52 31.61
CA ALA A 266 -10.43 -22.51 32.06
C ALA A 266 -9.08 -21.88 32.46
N LEU A 267 -8.59 -20.91 31.68
CA LEU A 267 -7.36 -20.17 32.01
C LEU A 267 -7.52 -19.38 33.32
N ALA A 268 -8.65 -18.68 33.52
CA ALA A 268 -8.93 -17.96 34.75
C ALA A 268 -9.01 -18.90 35.97
N ALA A 269 -9.69 -20.04 35.83
CA ALA A 269 -9.86 -21.03 36.89
C ALA A 269 -8.56 -21.79 37.24
N SER A 270 -7.55 -21.77 36.37
CA SER A 270 -6.28 -22.48 36.59
C SER A 270 -5.47 -21.97 37.80
N GLY A 271 -5.77 -20.77 38.31
CA GLY A 271 -5.00 -20.09 39.36
C GLY A 271 -3.62 -19.57 38.90
N ARG A 272 -3.19 -19.86 37.66
CA ARG A 272 -1.91 -19.40 37.10
C ARG A 272 -1.91 -17.93 36.67
N TYR A 273 -3.10 -17.37 36.40
CA TYR A 273 -3.27 -16.01 35.89
C TYR A 273 -4.13 -15.16 36.84
N PRO A 274 -3.66 -14.87 38.06
CA PRO A 274 -4.48 -14.26 39.10
C PRO A 274 -4.99 -12.85 38.75
N MET A 275 -4.21 -12.06 38.00
CA MET A 275 -4.66 -10.76 37.50
C MET A 275 -5.78 -10.90 36.47
N PHE A 276 -5.63 -11.82 35.52
CA PHE A 276 -6.62 -12.07 34.47
C PHE A 276 -7.94 -12.59 35.06
N GLY A 277 -7.86 -13.52 36.03
CA GLY A 277 -9.03 -14.00 36.76
C GLY A 277 -9.79 -12.86 37.45
N ARG A 278 -9.09 -11.99 38.17
CA ARG A 278 -9.70 -10.80 38.83
C ARG A 278 -10.33 -9.83 37.83
N LEU A 279 -9.66 -9.53 36.72
CA LEU A 279 -10.22 -8.64 35.70
C LEU A 279 -11.50 -9.23 35.09
N ARG A 280 -11.53 -10.54 34.83
CA ARG A 280 -12.71 -11.21 34.29
C ARG A 280 -13.91 -11.11 35.22
N GLU A 281 -13.71 -11.21 36.53
CA GLU A 281 -14.76 -11.02 37.54
C GLU A 281 -15.23 -9.57 37.65
N SER A 282 -14.41 -8.61 37.23
CA SER A 282 -14.76 -7.19 37.23
C SER A 282 -15.59 -6.75 36.03
N PHE A 283 -15.59 -7.52 34.95
CA PHE A 283 -16.44 -7.27 33.79
C PHE A 283 -17.90 -7.68 34.08
N GLY A 284 -18.84 -6.96 33.47
CA GLY A 284 -20.26 -7.28 33.57
C GLY A 284 -20.63 -8.61 32.90
N PRO A 285 -21.92 -8.98 32.90
CA PRO A 285 -22.40 -10.19 32.21
C PRO A 285 -22.05 -10.22 30.72
N ASP A 286 -21.84 -9.06 30.11
CA ASP A 286 -21.46 -8.91 28.69
C ASP A 286 -19.95 -9.06 28.45
N GLY A 287 -19.13 -9.21 29.50
CA GLY A 287 -17.69 -9.39 29.38
C GLY A 287 -16.93 -8.11 29.02
N TYR A 288 -15.73 -8.28 28.45
CA TYR A 288 -14.92 -7.17 27.92
C TYR A 288 -15.12 -7.08 26.42
N ASP A 289 -15.69 -5.96 25.98
CA ASP A 289 -15.80 -5.62 24.57
C ASP A 289 -14.62 -4.71 24.17
N LEU A 290 -13.87 -5.15 23.17
CA LEU A 290 -12.71 -4.40 22.66
C LEU A 290 -13.17 -3.46 21.55
N ASP A 291 -13.58 -2.26 21.95
CA ASP A 291 -13.86 -1.17 21.03
C ASP A 291 -12.58 -0.43 20.62
N LEU A 292 -12.21 -0.53 19.34
CA LEU A 292 -11.05 0.15 18.78
C LEU A 292 -11.22 1.68 18.74
N ASP A 293 -12.43 2.21 18.57
CA ASP A 293 -12.69 3.66 18.57
C ASP A 293 -12.44 4.23 19.97
N GLY A 294 -13.02 3.61 21.00
CA GLY A 294 -12.78 3.96 22.40
C GLY A 294 -11.32 3.79 22.83
N LEU A 295 -10.64 2.74 22.36
CA LEU A 295 -9.22 2.53 22.63
C LEU A 295 -8.33 3.59 21.96
N PHE A 296 -8.67 4.00 20.74
CA PHE A 296 -8.00 5.10 20.05
C PHE A 296 -8.12 6.41 20.83
N GLU A 297 -9.35 6.83 21.19
CA GLU A 297 -9.58 8.10 21.90
C GLU A 297 -8.93 8.11 23.28
N SER A 298 -9.11 7.05 24.07
CA SER A 298 -8.51 6.97 25.41
C SER A 298 -6.97 6.98 25.36
N GLY A 299 -6.37 6.26 24.41
CA GLY A 299 -4.92 6.26 24.20
C GLY A 299 -4.39 7.61 23.71
N LEU A 300 -5.13 8.30 22.82
CA LEU A 300 -4.78 9.63 22.35
C LEU A 300 -4.75 10.65 23.49
N GLN A 301 -5.78 10.65 24.35
CA GLN A 301 -5.83 11.53 25.51
C GLN A 301 -4.64 11.27 26.45
N ALA A 302 -4.36 10.00 26.77
CA ALA A 302 -3.25 9.63 27.63
C ALA A 302 -1.88 10.03 27.05
N LEU A 303 -1.68 9.88 25.73
CA LEU A 303 -0.45 10.32 25.05
C LEU A 303 -0.28 11.82 25.09
N LEU A 304 -1.34 12.60 24.81
CA LEU A 304 -1.26 14.05 24.85
C LEU A 304 -1.06 14.56 26.29
N ASP A 305 -1.70 13.95 27.28
CA ASP A 305 -1.48 14.28 28.69
C ASP A 305 -0.04 13.99 29.11
N GLY A 306 0.53 12.85 28.73
CA GLY A 306 1.91 12.51 29.09
C GLY A 306 2.97 13.32 28.35
N LEU A 307 2.78 13.57 27.05
CA LEU A 307 3.81 14.15 26.18
C LEU A 307 3.75 15.67 26.09
N VAL A 308 2.60 16.29 26.35
CA VAL A 308 2.39 17.73 26.14
C VAL A 308 2.11 18.46 27.46
N ALA A 309 1.45 17.84 28.44
CA ALA A 309 1.16 18.52 29.71
C ALA A 309 2.39 19.04 30.47
N PRO A 310 3.57 18.38 30.45
CA PRO A 310 4.79 18.92 31.07
C PRO A 310 5.31 20.21 30.43
N HIS A 311 4.87 20.52 29.20
CA HIS A 311 5.33 21.64 28.39
C HIS A 311 4.29 22.77 28.27
N LEU A 312 3.16 22.65 28.97
CA LEU A 312 2.09 23.65 29.06
C LEU A 312 2.18 24.51 30.34
N ALA A 313 3.24 24.34 31.15
CA ALA A 313 3.51 25.10 32.37
C ALA A 313 4.48 26.27 32.12
#